data_AF-A0A522PVK4-F1
#
_entry.id   AF-A0A522PVK4-F1
#
_cell.length_a   1.000
_cell.length_b   1.000
_cell.length_c   1.000
_cell.angle_alpha   90.00
_cell.angle_beta   90.00
_cell.angle_gamma   90.00
#
_symmetry.space_group_name_H-M   'P 1'
#
loop_
_entity.id
_entity.type
_entity.pdbx_description
1 polymer ?
#
loop_
_entity_poly.entity_id
_entity_poly.type
_entity_poly.pdbx_seq_one_letter_code
_entity_poly.pdbx_strand_id
1 'polypeptide(L)'
;MRNFNRLSLAALLTFISMLLLPFAYAQQGPGPGQRARLYNPANETTVRGTVEEIKTVTGRHGWNGTHLTLKTESKTLDVHLGPASFLKEKGFSFVKGDEIEVTGATADFGGSEALIAREVKKGDKTLALRDAQGIPKWSRGWRR
;
A
#
# COMPACT_ATOMS: atom_id res chain seq x y z
N MET A 1 -73.16 -4.90 13.69
CA MET A 1 -72.06 -4.00 14.13
C MET A 1 -71.04 -4.87 14.84
N ARG A 2 -69.74 -4.91 14.57
CA ARG A 2 -68.81 -4.13 13.74
C ARG A 2 -67.55 -5.01 13.60
N ASN A 3 -66.99 -5.08 12.40
CA ASN A 3 -65.94 -5.99 11.96
C ASN A 3 -64.67 -5.97 12.84
N PHE A 4 -64.11 -7.15 13.10
CA PHE A 4 -62.76 -7.31 13.64
C PHE A 4 -61.72 -6.93 12.59
N ASN A 5 -60.99 -5.84 12.84
CA ASN A 5 -59.94 -5.34 11.96
C ASN A 5 -58.67 -6.20 12.05
N ARG A 6 -58.36 -6.84 10.93
CA ARG A 6 -57.12 -7.56 10.64
C ARG A 6 -56.00 -6.57 10.32
N LEU A 7 -55.47 -5.84 11.30
CA LEU A 7 -54.29 -5.01 11.10
C LEU A 7 -53.75 -4.65 12.48
N SER A 8 -52.63 -5.27 12.88
CA SER A 8 -51.64 -4.82 13.89
C SER A 8 -50.84 -5.98 14.51
N LEU A 9 -51.05 -7.24 14.08
CA LEU A 9 -50.21 -8.37 14.50
C LEU A 9 -48.96 -8.57 13.61
N ALA A 10 -48.59 -7.56 12.82
CA ALA A 10 -47.52 -7.62 11.82
C ALA A 10 -46.31 -6.71 12.15
N ALA A 11 -46.18 -6.25 13.40
CA ALA A 11 -45.17 -5.25 13.77
C ALA A 11 -44.17 -5.72 14.85
N LEU A 12 -44.09 -7.02 15.16
CA LEU A 12 -43.20 -7.51 16.23
C LEU A 12 -42.35 -8.73 15.84
N LEU A 13 -42.10 -8.93 14.54
CA LEU A 13 -41.26 -10.02 14.02
C LEU A 13 -40.18 -9.55 13.02
N THR A 14 -39.97 -8.24 12.88
CA THR A 14 -38.98 -7.66 11.94
C THR A 14 -37.78 -7.02 12.62
N PHE A 15 -37.66 -7.06 13.96
CA PHE A 15 -36.59 -6.36 14.69
C PHE A 15 -35.48 -7.27 15.24
N ILE A 16 -35.58 -8.59 15.08
CA ILE A 16 -34.57 -9.58 15.52
C ILE A 16 -34.09 -10.37 14.30
N SER A 17 -33.61 -9.68 13.27
CA SER A 17 -32.93 -10.31 12.13
C SER A 17 -31.66 -9.58 11.71
N MET A 18 -31.30 -8.48 12.38
CA MET A 18 -30.19 -7.63 11.97
C MET A 18 -28.98 -7.71 12.92
N LEU A 19 -28.78 -8.85 13.58
CA LEU A 19 -27.69 -9.09 14.55
C LEU A 19 -26.83 -10.32 14.23
N LEU A 20 -26.79 -10.73 12.96
CA LEU A 20 -25.86 -11.75 12.46
C LEU A 20 -25.24 -11.26 11.14
N LEU A 21 -24.45 -10.20 11.22
CA LEU A 21 -23.40 -10.00 10.22
C LEU A 21 -22.20 -10.81 10.69
N PRO A 22 -21.82 -11.91 10.02
CA PRO A 22 -20.51 -12.47 10.25
C PRO A 22 -19.49 -11.40 9.88
N PHE A 23 -18.68 -11.00 10.85
CA PHE A 23 -17.38 -10.38 10.60
C PHE A 23 -16.53 -11.38 9.81
N ALA A 24 -16.78 -11.46 8.50
CA ALA A 24 -15.95 -12.17 7.54
C ALA A 24 -15.05 -11.14 6.83
N TYR A 25 -14.29 -10.39 7.62
CA TYR A 25 -13.08 -9.72 7.14
C TYR A 25 -11.92 -10.39 7.86
N ALA A 26 -10.96 -10.91 7.08
CA ALA A 26 -9.88 -11.83 7.44
C ALA A 26 -10.34 -13.30 7.45
N GLN A 27 -9.89 -14.21 6.57
CA GLN A 27 -8.57 -14.32 5.97
C GLN A 27 -8.68 -14.90 4.55
N GLN A 28 -8.53 -14.07 3.52
CA GLN A 28 -7.93 -14.54 2.27
C GLN A 28 -6.42 -14.40 2.43
N GLY A 29 -5.81 -15.38 3.11
CA GLY A 29 -4.37 -15.54 3.09
C GLY A 29 -3.91 -15.73 1.65
N PRO A 30 -2.77 -15.14 1.26
CA PRO A 30 -2.42 -15.08 -0.14
C PRO A 30 -2.24 -16.48 -0.75
N GLY A 31 -3.01 -16.78 -1.79
CA GLY A 31 -2.94 -18.06 -2.50
C GLY A 31 -1.55 -18.29 -3.10
N PRO A 32 -1.20 -19.52 -3.54
CA PRO A 32 0.14 -19.89 -3.98
C PRO A 32 0.76 -19.01 -5.08
N GLY A 33 -0.03 -18.21 -5.81
CA GLY A 33 0.44 -17.22 -6.80
C GLY A 33 0.65 -15.78 -6.28
N GLN A 34 0.23 -15.45 -5.07
CA GLN A 34 0.39 -14.10 -4.47
C GLN A 34 1.74 -13.89 -3.79
N ARG A 35 2.46 -14.97 -3.41
CA ARG A 35 3.84 -14.86 -2.89
C ARG A 35 4.83 -14.26 -3.90
N ALA A 36 4.48 -14.24 -5.20
CA ALA A 36 5.28 -13.63 -6.25
C ALA A 36 5.06 -12.12 -6.42
N ARG A 37 4.03 -11.53 -5.79
CA ARG A 37 3.75 -10.10 -5.88
C ARG A 37 4.08 -9.45 -4.54
N LEU A 38 5.27 -8.86 -4.45
CA LEU A 38 5.64 -7.94 -3.36
C LEU A 38 4.66 -6.76 -3.23
N TYR A 39 3.87 -6.49 -4.27
CA TYR A 39 2.87 -5.41 -4.31
C TYR A 39 1.45 -5.97 -4.35
N ASN A 40 0.62 -5.57 -3.38
CA ASN A 40 -0.81 -5.86 -3.38
C ASN A 40 -1.62 -4.56 -3.52
N PRO A 41 -2.24 -4.29 -4.69
CA PRO A 41 -3.04 -3.08 -4.90
C PRO A 41 -4.22 -2.93 -3.91
N ALA A 42 -4.73 -4.03 -3.36
CA ALA A 42 -5.82 -3.98 -2.39
C ALA A 42 -5.42 -3.35 -1.05
N ASN A 43 -4.12 -3.33 -0.75
CA ASN A 43 -3.56 -2.74 0.47
C ASN A 43 -2.78 -1.45 0.17
N GLU A 44 -3.06 -0.80 -0.95
CA GLU A 44 -2.44 0.48 -1.30
C GLU A 44 -2.92 1.57 -0.35
N THR A 45 -1.98 2.38 0.11
CA THR A 45 -2.24 3.53 0.98
C THR A 45 -1.33 4.69 0.57
N THR A 46 -1.75 5.90 0.93
CA THR A 46 -0.95 7.11 0.75
C THR A 46 -0.56 7.63 2.12
N VAL A 47 0.74 7.79 2.33
CA VAL A 47 1.31 8.33 3.56
C VAL A 47 2.11 9.59 3.28
N ARG A 48 2.02 10.55 4.19
CA ARG A 48 2.85 11.74 4.20
C ARG A 48 3.83 11.65 5.35
N GLY A 49 5.05 12.12 5.13
CA GLY A 49 6.05 12.11 6.18
C GLY A 49 7.34 12.80 5.77
N THR A 50 8.27 12.80 6.71
CA THR A 50 9.58 13.40 6.55
C THR A 50 10.63 12.31 6.39
N VAL A 51 11.54 12.47 5.43
CA VAL A 51 12.66 11.54 5.22
C VAL A 51 13.65 11.70 6.38
N GLU A 52 13.78 10.66 7.22
CA GLU A 52 14.76 10.64 8.30
C GLU A 52 16.11 10.07 7.85
N GLU A 53 16.09 9.06 6.98
CA GLU A 53 17.28 8.37 6.51
C GLU A 53 17.10 7.85 5.09
N ILE A 54 18.19 7.82 4.32
CA ILE A 54 18.25 7.28 2.97
C ILE A 54 19.30 6.17 2.98
N LYS A 55 18.88 4.94 2.70
CA LYS A 55 19.76 3.77 2.61
C LYS A 55 19.85 3.30 1.18
N THR A 56 21.07 2.92 0.79
CA THR A 56 21.30 2.16 -0.43
C THR A 56 21.55 0.72 -0.03
N VAL A 57 20.65 -0.17 -0.45
CA VAL A 57 20.71 -1.60 -0.14
C VAL A 57 21.13 -2.33 -1.40
N THR A 58 22.26 -3.04 -1.34
CA THR A 58 22.73 -3.87 -2.45
C THR A 58 21.88 -5.15 -2.51
N GLY A 59 21.08 -5.28 -3.57
CA GLY A 59 20.29 -6.46 -3.87
C GLY A 59 21.07 -7.57 -4.57
N ARG A 60 20.40 -8.70 -4.81
CA ARG A 60 20.98 -9.86 -5.53
C ARG A 60 21.35 -9.48 -6.96
N HIS A 61 22.53 -9.87 -7.45
CA HIS A 61 23.07 -9.49 -8.77
C HIS A 61 23.60 -8.04 -8.86
N GLY A 62 23.92 -7.40 -7.73
CA GLY A 62 24.68 -6.14 -7.71
C GLY A 62 23.88 -4.88 -8.05
N TRP A 63 22.54 -4.95 -8.07
CA TRP A 63 21.72 -3.75 -8.17
C TRP A 63 21.60 -3.08 -6.80
N ASN A 64 21.61 -1.74 -6.80
CA ASN A 64 21.47 -0.93 -5.61
C ASN A 64 20.04 -0.41 -5.50
N GLY A 65 19.29 -0.89 -4.51
CA GLY A 65 17.96 -0.39 -4.16
C GLY A 65 18.03 0.81 -3.23
N THR A 66 17.23 1.84 -3.48
CA THR A 66 17.06 2.99 -2.57
C THR A 66 15.88 2.76 -1.65
N HIS A 67 16.17 2.81 -0.36
CA HIS A 67 15.22 2.66 0.74
C HIS A 67 15.19 3.97 1.53
N LEU A 68 13.99 4.44 1.87
CA LEU A 68 13.82 5.61 2.72
C LEU A 68 13.22 5.20 4.06
N THR A 69 13.81 5.68 5.14
CA THR A 69 13.15 5.69 6.44
C THR A 69 12.29 6.95 6.49
N LEU A 70 10.97 6.76 6.38
CA LEU A 70 9.98 7.82 6.38
C LEU A 70 9.30 7.90 7.74
N LYS A 71 9.40 9.04 8.40
CA LYS A 71 8.66 9.31 9.63
C LYS A 71 7.33 9.94 9.31
N THR A 72 6.25 9.24 9.64
CA THR A 72 4.90 9.78 9.62
C THR A 72 4.50 10.26 11.01
N GLU A 73 3.29 10.80 11.16
CA GLU A 73 2.77 11.22 12.46
C GLU A 73 2.63 10.06 13.46
N SER A 74 2.41 8.83 12.96
CA SER A 74 2.07 7.67 13.79
C SER A 74 3.19 6.64 13.92
N LYS A 75 4.01 6.45 12.87
CA LYS A 75 5.08 5.46 12.85
C LYS A 75 6.20 5.82 11.88
N THR A 76 7.31 5.12 12.01
CA THR A 76 8.39 5.15 11.03
C THR A 76 8.25 3.96 10.09
N LEU A 77 8.36 4.21 8.78
CA LEU A 77 8.18 3.23 7.71
C LEU A 77 9.46 3.08 6.90
N ASP A 78 9.83 1.84 6.54
CA ASP A 78 10.83 1.58 5.50
C ASP A 78 10.14 1.58 4.13
N VAL A 79 10.53 2.50 3.25
CA VAL A 79 9.90 2.73 1.94
C VAL A 79 10.84 2.28 0.83
N HIS A 80 10.40 1.31 0.03
CA HIS A 80 11.19 0.71 -1.04
C HIS A 80 10.90 1.38 -2.38
N LEU A 81 11.79 2.28 -2.79
CA LEU A 81 11.63 3.04 -4.02
C LEU A 81 12.02 2.23 -5.27
N GLY A 82 13.01 1.34 -5.14
CA GLY A 82 13.57 0.59 -6.26
C GLY A 82 14.99 1.04 -6.61
N PRO A 83 15.48 0.76 -7.83
CA PRO A 83 16.88 0.98 -8.18
C PRO A 83 17.31 2.45 -8.12
N ALA A 84 18.46 2.71 -7.49
CA ALA A 84 19.08 4.03 -7.43
C ALA A 84 19.36 4.62 -8.82
N SER A 85 19.69 3.77 -9.80
CA SER A 85 19.90 4.17 -11.20
C SER A 85 18.64 4.75 -11.83
N PHE A 86 17.47 4.17 -11.56
CA PHE A 86 16.20 4.65 -12.08
C PHE A 86 15.84 6.02 -11.51
N LEU A 87 16.03 6.21 -10.19
CA LEU A 87 15.83 7.49 -9.53
C LEU A 87 16.72 8.59 -10.12
N LYS A 88 18.01 8.28 -10.33
CA LYS A 88 18.98 9.19 -10.95
C LYS A 88 18.59 9.55 -12.38
N GLU A 89 18.18 8.58 -13.19
CA GLU A 89 17.72 8.81 -14.58
C GLU A 89 16.51 9.75 -14.63
N LYS A 90 15.60 9.65 -13.66
CA LYS A 90 14.42 10.54 -13.56
C LYS A 90 14.71 11.87 -12.87
N GLY A 91 15.98 12.15 -12.52
CA GLY A 91 16.37 13.39 -11.85
C GLY A 91 15.72 13.56 -10.47
N PHE A 92 15.41 12.45 -9.80
CA PHE A 92 14.79 12.42 -8.48
C PHE A 92 15.81 12.04 -7.42
N SER A 93 16.01 12.93 -6.46
CA SER A 93 16.88 12.74 -5.32
C SER A 93 16.20 13.20 -4.03
N PHE A 94 16.51 12.49 -2.95
CA PHE A 94 16.01 12.77 -1.62
C PHE A 94 17.17 13.20 -0.72
N VAL A 95 16.86 14.04 0.25
CA VAL A 95 17.73 14.41 1.36
C VAL A 95 16.98 14.27 2.67
N LYS A 96 17.71 14.11 3.77
CA LYS A 96 17.12 14.10 5.10
C LYS A 96 16.38 15.42 5.35
N GLY A 97 15.16 15.33 5.89
CA GLY A 97 14.29 16.48 6.13
C GLY A 97 13.31 16.79 4.99
N ASP A 98 13.40 16.11 3.85
CA ASP A 98 12.40 16.27 2.79
C ASP A 98 11.03 15.80 3.25
N GLU A 99 10.00 16.63 3.04
CA GLU A 99 8.60 16.19 3.12
C GLU A 99 8.16 15.58 1.80
N ILE A 100 7.66 14.36 1.88
CA ILE A 100 7.18 13.60 0.73
C ILE A 100 5.83 12.95 1.00
N GLU A 101 5.07 12.77 -0.06
CA GLU A 101 3.87 11.94 -0.08
C GLU A 101 4.19 10.69 -0.89
N VAL A 102 3.94 9.52 -0.31
CA VAL A 102 4.22 8.23 -0.92
C VAL A 102 2.92 7.45 -1.02
N THR A 103 2.60 7.01 -2.23
CA THR A 103 1.53 6.04 -2.47
C THR A 103 2.14 4.68 -2.75
N GLY A 104 1.75 3.66 -1.99
CA GLY A 104 2.31 2.32 -2.11
C GLY A 104 1.55 1.28 -1.30
N ALA A 105 1.94 0.02 -1.44
CA ALA A 105 1.31 -1.09 -0.71
C ALA A 105 2.22 -1.58 0.41
N THR A 106 1.65 -1.86 1.57
CA THR A 106 2.38 -2.49 2.69
C THR A 106 2.62 -3.96 2.39
N ALA A 107 3.83 -4.42 2.66
CA ALA A 107 4.26 -5.80 2.47
C ALA A 107 5.16 -6.22 3.63
N ASP A 108 5.06 -7.48 4.03
CA ASP A 108 6.05 -8.08 4.92
C ASP A 108 7.29 -8.45 4.12
N PHE A 109 8.43 -7.87 4.50
CA PHE A 109 9.72 -8.18 3.91
C PHE A 109 10.68 -8.68 5.00
N GLY A 110 10.78 -10.01 5.10
CA GLY A 110 11.72 -10.65 6.03
C GLY A 110 11.36 -10.47 7.51
N GLY A 111 10.06 -10.38 7.84
CA GLY A 111 9.56 -10.18 9.20
C GLY A 111 9.52 -8.71 9.64
N SER A 112 9.70 -7.77 8.70
CA SER A 112 9.54 -6.33 8.92
C SER A 112 8.55 -5.74 7.91
N GLU A 113 7.72 -4.82 8.35
CA GLU A 113 6.77 -4.11 7.48
C GLU A 113 7.52 -3.10 6.61
N ALA A 114 7.37 -3.22 5.28
CA ALA A 114 7.90 -2.28 4.30
C ALA A 114 6.78 -1.73 3.42
N LEU A 115 6.89 -0.46 3.03
CA LEU A 115 6.01 0.17 2.08
C LEU A 115 6.64 0.13 0.68
N ILE A 116 6.05 -0.65 -0.22
CA ILE A 116 6.51 -0.74 -1.60
C ILE A 116 5.92 0.43 -2.39
N ALA A 117 6.74 1.42 -2.73
CA ALA A 117 6.26 2.67 -3.33
C ALA A 117 5.83 2.51 -4.79
N ARG A 118 4.58 2.82 -5.12
CA ARG A 118 4.13 2.96 -6.52
C ARG A 118 4.46 4.33 -7.07
N GLU A 119 4.29 5.35 -6.24
CA GLU A 119 4.46 6.75 -6.60
C GLU A 119 5.00 7.56 -5.42
N VAL A 120 5.85 8.55 -5.72
CA VAL A 120 6.35 9.51 -4.73
C VAL A 120 6.16 10.91 -5.27
N LYS A 121 5.61 11.79 -4.43
CA LYS A 121 5.48 13.22 -4.68
C LYS A 121 6.36 14.00 -3.71
N LYS A 122 7.12 14.94 -4.25
CA LYS A 122 7.98 15.86 -3.50
C LYS A 122 7.77 17.27 -4.07
N GLY A 123 7.10 18.14 -3.31
CA GLY A 123 6.63 19.43 -3.80
C GLY A 123 5.73 19.26 -5.03
N ASP A 124 6.09 19.93 -6.13
CA ASP A 124 5.35 19.85 -7.41
C ASP A 124 5.80 18.69 -8.32
N LYS A 125 6.83 17.94 -7.92
CA LYS A 125 7.35 16.83 -8.70
C LYS A 125 6.70 15.52 -8.25
N THR A 126 6.26 14.73 -9.22
CA THR A 126 5.75 13.37 -9.00
C THR A 126 6.58 12.36 -9.79
N LEU A 127 7.03 11.30 -9.11
CA LEU A 127 7.72 10.16 -9.68
C LEU A 127 6.89 8.90 -9.51
N ALA A 128 6.35 8.39 -10.62
CA ALA A 128 5.73 7.07 -10.65
C ALA A 128 6.79 6.00 -10.92
N LEU A 129 6.95 5.08 -9.96
CA LEU A 129 7.93 3.99 -9.91
C LEU A 129 7.37 2.67 -10.46
N ARG A 130 6.10 2.39 -10.17
CA ARG A 130 5.37 1.17 -10.57
C ARG A 130 4.04 1.54 -11.22
N ASP A 131 3.44 0.63 -11.99
CA ASP A 131 2.06 0.79 -12.48
C ASP A 131 1.03 0.36 -11.41
N ALA A 132 -0.26 0.46 -11.75
CA ALA A 132 -1.37 0.11 -10.84
C ALA A 132 -1.39 -1.37 -10.45
N GLN A 133 -0.71 -2.23 -11.20
CA GLN A 133 -0.56 -3.65 -10.90
C GLN A 133 0.71 -3.94 -10.10
N GLY A 134 1.49 -2.92 -9.75
CA GLY A 134 2.75 -3.03 -9.04
C GLY A 134 3.94 -3.43 -9.91
N ILE A 135 3.79 -3.45 -11.24
CA ILE A 135 4.87 -3.79 -12.16
C ILE A 135 5.85 -2.62 -12.21
N PRO A 136 7.14 -2.83 -11.90
CA PRO A 136 8.10 -1.74 -11.90
C PRO A 136 8.38 -1.21 -13.30
N LYS A 137 8.51 0.11 -13.43
CA LYS A 137 8.79 0.74 -14.74
C LYS A 137 10.15 0.35 -15.33
N TRP A 138 11.11 -0.01 -14.48
CA TRP A 138 12.42 -0.51 -14.91
C TRP A 138 12.39 -1.98 -15.38
N SER A 139 11.31 -2.74 -15.15
CA SER A 139 11.23 -4.15 -15.55
C SER A 139 11.31 -4.36 -17.07
N ARG A 140 10.88 -3.37 -17.87
CA ARG A 140 10.91 -3.42 -19.34
C ARG A 140 12.27 -3.05 -19.93
N GLY A 141 13.16 -2.41 -19.16
CA GLY A 141 14.46 -1.94 -19.63
C GLY A 141 15.60 -2.96 -19.49
N TRP A 142 15.43 -4.00 -18.67
CA TRP A 142 16.50 -4.97 -18.34
C TRP A 142 16.62 -6.14 -19.32
N ARG A 143 15.84 -6.17 -20.42
CA ARG A 143 15.95 -7.19 -21.48
C ARG A 143 16.92 -6.77 -22.60
N ARG A 144 18.09 -6.26 -22.26
CA ARG A 144 19.19 -6.10 -23.22
C ARG A 144 20.49 -6.53 -22.59
#